data_AF-A0A5N5ZBG0-F1
#
_entry.id   AF-A0A5N5ZBG0-F1
#
_cell.length_a   1.000
_cell.length_b   1.000
_cell.length_c   1.000
_cell.angle_alpha   90.00
_cell.angle_beta   90.00
_cell.angle_gamma   90.00
#
_symmetry.space_group_name_H-M   'P 1'
#
loop_
_entity.id
_entity.type
_entity.pdbx_description
1 polymer ?
#
loop_
_entity_poly.entity_id
_entity_poly.type
_entity_poly.pdbx_seq_one_letter_code
_entity_poly.pdbx_strand_id
1 'polypeptide(L)'
;MKTLNFILDGFGFLNFADFKASTFKILLSEKLSYLVLVGSSILKFLHEHLDITKKDLLITAIIGFVMTLFIISEFLTGLALSRKRGETFKSRLLGRMILKLGVYLMLLLSTGLLSLIKFPSVLGFEIDPFLIMFYFVLLAFVLQLLISNLENVSKLGLGKNTKLVKAINKKFNGWLDIDEPEN
;
A
#
# COMPACT_ATOMS: atom_id res chain seq x y z
N MET A 1 15.42 20.68 6.26
CA MET A 1 14.65 19.91 5.24
C MET A 1 14.97 20.25 3.78
N LYS A 2 15.72 21.32 3.45
CA LYS A 2 15.99 21.73 2.06
C LYS A 2 16.66 20.63 1.20
N THR A 3 17.65 19.93 1.75
CA THR A 3 18.36 18.83 1.06
C THR A 3 17.45 17.63 0.76
N LEU A 4 16.59 17.25 1.71
CA LEU A 4 15.64 16.14 1.51
C LEU A 4 14.60 16.50 0.44
N ASN A 5 14.07 17.72 0.48
CA ASN A 5 13.13 18.19 -0.54
C ASN A 5 13.79 18.24 -1.93
N PHE A 6 15.07 18.61 -2.01
CA PHE A 6 15.82 18.59 -3.27
C PHE A 6 15.94 17.17 -3.86
N ILE A 7 16.27 16.17 -3.03
CA ILE A 7 16.33 14.77 -3.47
C ILE A 7 14.94 14.30 -3.93
N LEU A 8 13.90 14.61 -3.16
CA LEU A 8 12.52 14.22 -3.45
C LEU A 8 11.97 14.86 -4.73
N ASP A 9 12.34 16.11 -5.03
CA ASP A 9 12.01 16.76 -6.30
C ASP A 9 12.65 16.04 -7.49
N GLY A 10 13.87 15.51 -7.32
CA GLY A 10 14.50 14.63 -8.31
C GLY A 10 13.68 13.37 -8.65
N PHE A 11 12.92 12.85 -7.67
CA PHE A 11 11.98 11.75 -7.88
C PHE A 11 10.57 12.21 -8.28
N GLY A 12 10.32 13.52 -8.41
CA GLY A 12 9.02 14.07 -8.82
C GLY A 12 8.03 14.35 -7.68
N PHE A 13 8.48 14.38 -6.42
CA PHE A 13 7.68 14.83 -5.28
C PHE A 13 7.92 16.31 -5.00
N LEU A 14 6.87 17.05 -4.66
CA LEU A 14 6.98 18.49 -4.39
C LEU A 14 7.81 18.80 -3.13
N ASN A 15 7.68 17.94 -2.11
CA ASN A 15 8.40 18.03 -0.84
C ASN A 15 8.18 16.74 -0.03
N PHE A 16 8.77 16.68 1.17
CA PHE A 16 8.59 15.56 2.10
C PHE A 16 7.14 15.32 2.54
N ALA A 17 6.31 16.35 2.63
CA ALA A 17 4.89 16.19 2.98
C ALA A 17 4.10 15.50 1.85
N ASP A 18 4.31 15.89 0.59
CA ASP A 18 3.75 15.22 -0.60
C ASP A 18 4.20 13.75 -0.64
N PHE A 19 5.50 13.49 -0.42
CA PHE A 19 6.01 12.12 -0.35
C PHE A 19 5.32 11.29 0.75
N LYS A 20 5.21 11.82 1.98
CA LYS A 20 4.54 11.12 3.09
C LYS A 20 3.07 10.83 2.79
N ALA A 21 2.31 11.83 2.35
CA ALA A 21 0.90 11.66 2.04
C ALA A 21 0.67 10.67 0.89
N SER A 22 1.57 10.64 -0.09
CA SER A 22 1.45 9.77 -1.26
C SER A 22 1.91 8.32 -1.01
N THR A 23 2.87 8.12 -0.11
CA THR A 23 3.50 6.81 0.17
C THR A 23 2.90 6.13 1.40
N PHE A 24 2.50 6.90 2.41
CA PHE A 24 2.06 6.37 3.70
C PHE A 24 0.61 6.75 4.04
N LYS A 25 -0.24 7.01 3.03
CA LYS A 25 -1.63 7.45 3.20
C LYS A 25 -2.40 6.57 4.20
N ILE A 26 -2.28 5.24 4.07
CA ILE A 26 -2.90 4.28 5.00
C ILE A 26 -2.36 4.42 6.43
N LEU A 27 -1.03 4.55 6.57
CA LEU A 27 -0.38 4.62 7.88
C LEU A 27 -0.62 5.95 8.60
N LEU A 28 -0.91 7.01 7.84
CA LEU A 28 -1.23 8.33 8.38
C LEU A 28 -2.69 8.47 8.83
N SER A 29 -3.58 7.56 8.41
CA SER A 29 -4.96 7.50 8.88
C SER A 29 -5.05 6.59 10.10
N GLU A 30 -5.47 7.12 11.24
CA GLU A 30 -5.63 6.34 12.50
C GLU A 30 -6.60 5.18 12.32
N LYS A 31 -7.74 5.43 11.67
CA LYS A 31 -8.77 4.42 11.44
C LYS A 31 -8.30 3.30 10.52
N LEU A 32 -7.60 3.64 9.43
CA LEU A 32 -7.09 2.64 8.50
C LEU A 32 -5.89 1.88 9.09
N SER A 33 -4.99 2.56 9.79
CA SER A 33 -3.87 1.90 10.47
C SER A 33 -4.35 0.93 11.54
N TYR A 34 -5.41 1.26 12.29
CA TYR A 34 -6.04 0.32 13.23
C TYR A 34 -6.64 -0.90 12.51
N LEU A 35 -7.35 -0.70 11.39
CA LEU A 35 -7.88 -1.81 10.59
C LEU A 35 -6.76 -2.71 10.05
N VAL A 36 -5.63 -2.12 9.63
CA VAL A 36 -4.45 -2.88 9.21
C VAL A 36 -3.87 -3.68 10.37
N LEU A 37 -3.78 -3.11 11.57
CA LEU A 37 -3.26 -3.79 12.76
C LEU A 37 -4.13 -4.98 13.18
N VAL A 38 -5.45 -4.79 13.18
CA VAL A 38 -6.39 -5.89 13.46
C VAL A 38 -6.27 -6.96 12.38
N GLY A 39 -6.24 -6.56 11.11
CA GLY A 39 -6.07 -7.47 9.98
C GLY A 39 -4.77 -8.26 10.02
N SER A 40 -3.64 -7.63 10.36
CA SER A 40 -2.34 -8.29 10.46
C SER A 40 -2.29 -9.29 11.61
N SER A 41 -2.94 -8.96 12.74
CA SER A 41 -3.06 -9.88 13.88
C SER A 41 -3.89 -11.12 13.53
N ILE A 42 -4.99 -10.95 12.79
CA ILE A 42 -5.79 -12.07 12.27
C ILE A 42 -4.98 -12.91 11.29
N LEU A 43 -4.26 -12.29 10.35
CA LEU A 43 -3.41 -13.01 9.39
C LEU A 43 -2.33 -13.84 10.09
N LYS A 44 -1.68 -13.30 11.12
CA LYS A 44 -0.73 -14.04 11.96
C LYS A 44 -1.39 -15.23 12.65
N PHE A 45 -2.56 -15.03 13.25
CA PHE A 45 -3.31 -16.13 13.87
C PHE A 45 -3.64 -17.24 12.86
N LEU A 46 -4.12 -16.87 11.67
CA LEU A 46 -4.40 -17.82 10.59
C LEU A 46 -3.15 -18.54 10.10
N HIS A 47 -2.01 -17.83 10.00
CA HIS A 47 -0.72 -18.42 9.63
C HIS A 47 -0.35 -19.57 10.58
N GLU A 48 -0.46 -19.34 11.88
CA GLU A 48 -0.09 -20.33 12.92
C GLU A 48 -1.07 -21.50 13.01
N HIS A 49 -2.37 -21.27 12.81
CA HIS A 49 -3.40 -22.29 13.08
C HIS A 49 -3.83 -23.06 11.83
N LEU A 50 -3.65 -22.51 10.63
CA LEU A 50 -4.08 -23.15 9.38
C LEU A 50 -2.94 -23.84 8.63
N ASP A 51 -1.77 -24.03 9.26
CA ASP A 51 -0.61 -24.72 8.67
C ASP A 51 -0.23 -24.13 7.30
N ILE A 52 -0.48 -22.81 7.12
CA ILE A 52 -0.26 -22.05 5.89
C ILE A 52 1.19 -22.19 5.44
N THR A 53 2.09 -22.39 6.41
CA THR A 53 3.52 -22.65 6.28
C THR A 53 3.85 -23.78 5.29
N LYS A 54 3.02 -24.83 5.17
CA LYS A 54 3.25 -25.93 4.20
C LYS A 54 2.82 -25.58 2.77
N LYS A 55 1.94 -24.59 2.60
CA LYS A 55 1.48 -24.05 1.31
C LYS A 55 2.16 -22.72 0.98
N ASP A 56 3.19 -22.34 1.73
CA ASP A 56 3.83 -21.03 1.71
C ASP A 56 4.26 -20.61 0.32
N LEU A 57 4.84 -21.50 -0.48
CA LEU A 57 5.35 -21.11 -1.80
C LEU A 57 4.23 -20.69 -2.76
N LEU A 58 3.13 -21.44 -2.80
CA LEU A 58 2.00 -21.13 -3.69
C LEU A 58 1.28 -19.86 -3.24
N ILE A 59 1.01 -19.72 -1.94
CA ILE A 59 0.31 -18.56 -1.40
C ILE A 59 1.18 -17.31 -1.55
N THR A 60 2.48 -17.40 -1.26
CA THR A 60 3.43 -16.30 -1.47
C THR A 60 3.55 -15.93 -2.95
N ALA A 61 3.58 -16.91 -3.85
CA ALA A 61 3.58 -16.67 -5.29
C ALA A 61 2.30 -15.97 -5.76
N ILE A 62 1.12 -16.37 -5.25
CA ILE A 62 -0.15 -15.72 -5.57
C ILE A 62 -0.15 -14.28 -5.06
N ILE A 63 0.28 -14.03 -3.82
CA ILE A 63 0.36 -12.68 -3.25
C ILE A 63 1.31 -11.81 -4.09
N GLY A 64 2.51 -12.32 -4.39
CA GLY A 64 3.48 -11.61 -5.22
C GLY A 64 2.96 -11.31 -6.63
N PHE A 65 2.24 -12.26 -7.24
CA PHE A 65 1.61 -12.07 -8.53
C PHE A 65 0.52 -10.98 -8.48
N VAL A 66 -0.40 -11.03 -7.52
CA VAL A 66 -1.45 -10.02 -7.34
C VAL A 66 -0.85 -8.64 -7.09
N MET A 67 0.19 -8.55 -6.26
CA MET A 67 0.90 -7.29 -6.03
C MET A 67 1.55 -6.75 -7.30
N THR A 68 2.18 -7.63 -8.09
CA THR A 68 2.76 -7.25 -9.39
C THR A 68 1.70 -6.68 -10.32
N LEU A 69 0.51 -7.31 -10.39
CA LEU A 69 -0.62 -6.80 -11.15
C LEU A 69 -1.07 -5.42 -10.67
N PHE A 70 -1.16 -5.19 -9.35
CA PHE A 70 -1.50 -3.87 -8.83
C PHE A 70 -0.46 -2.80 -9.13
N ILE A 71 0.83 -3.14 -9.11
CA ILE A 71 1.91 -2.21 -9.47
C ILE A 71 1.83 -1.86 -10.96
N ILE A 72 1.65 -2.85 -11.82
CA ILE A 72 1.48 -2.64 -13.27
C ILE A 72 0.24 -1.79 -13.54
N SER A 73 -0.88 -2.11 -12.87
CA SER A 73 -2.13 -1.35 -13.01
C SER A 73 -1.96 0.10 -12.56
N GLU A 74 -1.25 0.34 -11.45
CA GLU A 74 -1.01 1.68 -10.92
C GLU A 74 -0.19 2.50 -11.91
N PHE A 75 0.84 1.87 -12.49
CA PHE A 75 1.69 2.49 -13.49
C PHE A 75 0.91 2.84 -14.76
N LEU A 76 0.18 1.88 -15.34
CA LEU A 76 -0.56 2.08 -16.58
C LEU A 76 -1.69 3.10 -16.43
N THR A 77 -2.42 3.05 -15.31
CA THR A 77 -3.51 4.00 -15.04
C THR A 77 -2.97 5.41 -14.74
N GLY A 78 -1.84 5.51 -14.03
CA GLY A 78 -1.12 6.77 -13.84
C GLY A 78 -0.63 7.37 -15.15
N LEU A 79 -0.08 6.56 -16.06
CA LEU A 79 0.30 6.98 -17.41
C LEU A 79 -0.90 7.50 -18.20
N ALA A 80 -2.00 6.74 -18.21
CA ALA A 80 -3.20 7.11 -18.94
C ALA A 80 -3.76 8.44 -18.42
N LEU A 81 -3.69 8.68 -17.11
CA LEU A 81 -4.17 9.92 -16.50
C LEU A 81 -3.27 11.11 -16.87
N SER A 82 -1.94 10.91 -16.89
CA SER A 82 -0.98 11.92 -17.38
C SER A 82 -1.28 12.32 -18.81
N ARG A 83 -1.49 11.33 -19.70
CA ARG A 83 -1.84 11.58 -21.11
C ARG A 83 -3.16 12.34 -21.23
N LYS A 84 -4.19 11.97 -20.45
CA LYS A 84 -5.49 12.66 -20.44
C LYS A 84 -5.38 14.13 -20.04
N ARG A 85 -4.41 14.48 -19.19
CA ARG A 85 -4.15 15.87 -18.75
C ARG A 85 -3.28 16.67 -19.72
N GLY A 86 -2.86 16.08 -20.83
CA GLY A 86 -1.92 16.72 -21.77
C GLY A 86 -0.51 16.88 -21.20
N GLU A 87 -0.20 16.24 -20.07
CA GLU A 87 1.14 16.27 -19.50
C GLU A 87 2.03 15.34 -20.34
N THR A 88 3.09 15.90 -20.95
CA THR A 88 4.14 15.11 -21.59
C THR A 88 4.68 14.08 -20.61
N PHE A 89 5.12 12.92 -21.11
CA PHE A 89 5.64 11.83 -20.29
C PHE A 89 6.80 12.33 -19.41
N LYS A 90 6.49 12.78 -18.19
CA LYS A 90 7.50 13.30 -17.28
C LYS A 90 8.14 12.10 -16.59
N SER A 91 9.47 11.98 -16.70
CA SER A 91 10.30 11.04 -15.92
C SER A 91 9.96 11.07 -14.42
N ARG A 92 9.40 12.19 -13.95
CA ARG A 92 8.86 12.41 -12.60
C ARG A 92 7.81 11.37 -12.16
N LEU A 93 6.91 10.91 -13.02
CA LEU A 93 5.91 9.89 -12.63
C LEU A 93 6.55 8.53 -12.38
N LEU A 94 7.51 8.15 -13.23
CA LEU A 94 8.33 6.95 -13.04
C LEU A 94 9.18 7.07 -11.78
N GLY A 95 9.81 8.22 -11.53
CA GLY A 95 10.57 8.50 -10.32
C GLY A 95 9.74 8.32 -9.05
N ARG A 96 8.51 8.86 -9.01
CA ARG A 96 7.60 8.72 -7.86
C ARG A 96 7.28 7.25 -7.59
N MET A 97 7.01 6.49 -8.64
CA MET A 97 6.70 5.06 -8.53
C MET A 97 7.92 4.27 -8.03
N ILE A 98 9.09 4.47 -8.63
CA ILE A 98 10.32 3.76 -8.25
C ILE A 98 10.66 4.02 -6.78
N LEU A 99 10.58 5.27 -6.33
CA LEU A 99 10.88 5.60 -4.93
C LEU A 99 9.89 4.94 -3.97
N LYS A 100 8.58 4.99 -4.28
CA LYS A 100 7.56 4.30 -3.48
C LYS A 100 7.81 2.80 -3.39
N LEU A 101 8.03 2.15 -4.54
CA LEU A 101 8.30 0.71 -4.60
C LEU A 101 9.57 0.36 -3.83
N GLY A 102 10.64 1.15 -3.99
CA GLY A 102 11.88 0.95 -3.24
C GLY A 102 11.65 1.01 -1.72
N VAL A 103 10.86 1.99 -1.25
CA VAL A 103 10.51 2.13 0.17
C VAL A 103 9.68 0.94 0.65
N TYR A 104 8.67 0.52 -0.10
CA TYR A 104 7.83 -0.62 0.29
C TYR A 104 8.61 -1.93 0.31
N LEU A 105 9.45 -2.17 -0.70
CA LEU A 105 10.32 -3.35 -0.75
C LEU A 105 11.32 -3.34 0.40
N MET A 106 11.94 -2.20 0.70
CA MET A 106 12.87 -2.08 1.82
C MET A 106 12.18 -2.40 3.16
N LEU A 107 10.96 -1.90 3.38
CA LEU A 107 10.19 -2.20 4.59
C LEU A 107 9.80 -3.68 4.66
N LEU A 108 9.31 -4.26 3.57
CA LEU A 108 8.96 -5.68 3.49
C LEU A 108 10.17 -6.59 3.74
N LEU A 109 11.32 -6.29 3.11
CA LEU A 109 12.55 -7.04 3.31
C LEU A 109 13.04 -6.93 4.76
N SER A 110 13.05 -5.72 5.32
CA SER A 110 13.50 -5.50 6.70
C SER A 110 12.61 -6.25 7.70
N THR A 111 11.29 -6.14 7.54
CA THR A 111 10.33 -6.80 8.43
C THR A 111 10.30 -8.32 8.24
N GLY A 112 10.47 -8.82 7.01
CA GLY A 112 10.58 -10.24 6.71
C GLY A 112 11.86 -10.88 7.24
N LEU A 113 12.98 -10.15 7.24
CA LEU A 113 14.22 -10.61 7.88
C LEU A 113 14.07 -10.65 9.41
N LEU A 114 13.42 -9.66 10.00
CA LEU A 114 13.15 -9.63 11.44
C LEU A 114 12.19 -10.73 11.88
N SER A 115 11.21 -11.12 11.06
CA SER A 115 10.30 -12.23 11.38
C SER A 115 10.96 -13.61 11.36
N LEU A 116 12.24 -13.72 10.98
CA LEU A 116 13.00 -14.95 11.16
C LEU A 116 13.51 -15.12 12.60
N ILE A 117 13.48 -14.04 13.40
CA ILE A 117 13.86 -14.07 14.81
C ILE A 117 12.69 -14.66 15.59
N LYS A 118 12.87 -15.88 16.09
CA LYS A 118 11.86 -16.56 16.92
C LYS A 118 11.68 -15.84 18.25
N PHE A 119 10.44 -15.56 18.61
CA PHE A 119 10.09 -14.96 19.89
C PHE A 119 9.74 -16.06 20.91
N PRO A 120 10.11 -15.90 22.19
CA PRO A 120 9.75 -16.89 23.21
C PRO A 120 8.23 -16.94 23.39
N SER A 121 7.69 -18.14 23.59
CA SER A 121 6.27 -18.32 23.86
C SER A 121 5.94 -17.89 25.29
N VAL A 122 4.81 -17.18 25.45
CA VAL A 122 4.25 -16.77 26.74
C VAL A 122 2.92 -17.50 26.91
N LEU A 123 2.80 -18.29 27.98
CA LEU A 123 1.58 -19.07 28.28
C LEU A 123 1.15 -20.03 27.13
N GLY A 124 2.12 -20.56 26.37
CA GLY A 124 1.84 -21.45 25.24
C GLY A 124 1.45 -20.75 23.94
N PHE A 125 1.36 -19.41 23.94
CA PHE A 125 1.17 -18.61 22.73
C PHE A 125 2.49 -17.97 22.31
N GLU A 126 2.88 -18.15 21.05
CA GLU A 126 4.02 -17.43 20.46
C GLU A 126 3.51 -16.07 19.96
N ILE A 127 3.69 -15.00 20.74
CA ILE A 127 3.40 -13.65 20.24
C ILE A 127 4.65 -13.17 19.51
N ASP A 128 4.69 -13.35 18.19
CA ASP A 128 5.76 -12.82 17.35
C ASP A 128 5.39 -11.40 16.84
N PRO A 129 5.95 -10.34 17.45
CA PRO A 129 5.69 -8.97 17.02
C PRO A 129 6.27 -8.67 15.63
N PHE A 130 7.33 -9.35 15.21
CA PHE A 130 7.95 -9.12 13.91
C PHE A 130 7.12 -9.73 12.78
N LEU A 131 6.53 -10.91 12.99
CA LEU A 131 5.60 -11.49 12.03
C LEU A 131 4.32 -10.64 11.89
N ILE A 132 3.79 -10.11 13.01
CA ILE A 132 2.67 -9.16 12.97
C ILE A 132 3.07 -7.89 12.20
N MET A 133 4.28 -7.38 12.42
CA MET A 133 4.79 -6.19 11.74
C MET A 133 4.99 -6.43 10.24
N PHE A 134 5.45 -7.62 9.84
CA PHE A 134 5.54 -8.03 8.44
C PHE A 134 4.15 -8.01 7.78
N TYR A 135 3.16 -8.66 8.38
CA TYR A 135 1.80 -8.65 7.85
C TYR A 135 1.16 -7.26 7.85
N PHE A 136 1.51 -6.43 8.83
CA PHE A 136 1.07 -5.04 8.88
C PHE A 136 1.60 -4.26 7.68
N VAL A 137 2.90 -4.32 7.40
CA VAL A 137 3.51 -3.64 6.25
C VAL A 137 2.94 -4.19 4.94
N LEU A 138 2.79 -5.51 4.82
CA LEU A 138 2.21 -6.16 3.65
C LEU A 138 0.79 -5.68 3.38
N LEU A 139 -0.09 -5.73 4.40
CA LEU A 139 -1.48 -5.35 4.26
C LEU A 139 -1.63 -3.83 4.01
N ALA A 140 -0.84 -3.00 4.69
CA ALA A 140 -0.80 -1.56 4.44
C ALA A 140 -0.41 -1.26 2.99
N PHE A 141 0.61 -1.94 2.47
CA PHE A 141 1.07 -1.75 1.10
C PHE A 141 0.04 -2.21 0.06
N VAL A 142 -0.58 -3.37 0.25
CA VAL A 142 -1.63 -3.88 -0.64
C VAL A 142 -2.82 -2.91 -0.68
N LEU A 143 -3.26 -2.42 0.49
CA LEU A 143 -4.35 -1.44 0.55
C LEU A 143 -3.97 -0.10 -0.06
N GLN A 144 -2.72 0.37 0.15
CA GLN A 144 -2.21 1.59 -0.46
C GLN A 144 -2.23 1.50 -2.00
N LEU A 145 -1.78 0.38 -2.58
CA LEU A 145 -1.84 0.13 -4.02
C LEU A 145 -3.27 0.02 -4.54
N LEU A 146 -4.15 -0.65 -3.80
CA LEU A 146 -5.56 -0.78 -4.15
C LEU A 146 -6.23 0.60 -4.24
N ILE A 147 -6.03 1.45 -3.23
CA ILE A 147 -6.60 2.81 -3.21
C ILE A 147 -6.03 3.65 -4.35
N SER A 148 -4.72 3.62 -4.56
CA SER A 148 -4.07 4.38 -5.64
C SER A 148 -4.66 4.01 -7.01
N ASN A 149 -4.85 2.70 -7.24
CA ASN A 149 -5.47 2.20 -8.47
C ASN A 149 -6.93 2.66 -8.62
N LEU A 150 -7.73 2.57 -7.55
CA LEU A 150 -9.13 3.03 -7.56
C LEU A 150 -9.25 4.53 -7.85
N GLU A 151 -8.36 5.34 -7.25
CA GLU A 151 -8.30 6.77 -7.54
C GLU A 151 -7.98 7.06 -9.01
N ASN A 152 -6.99 6.36 -9.57
CA ASN A 152 -6.60 6.54 -10.96
C ASN A 152 -7.72 6.12 -11.93
N VAL A 153 -8.35 4.96 -11.69
CA VAL A 153 -9.50 4.47 -12.48
C VAL A 153 -10.68 5.44 -12.40
N SER A 154 -10.96 5.99 -11.22
CA SER A 154 -12.01 7.00 -11.04
C SER A 154 -11.73 8.27 -11.84
N LYS A 155 -10.51 8.82 -11.75
CA LYS A 155 -10.09 10.03 -12.47
C LYS A 155 -10.07 9.84 -14.00
N LEU A 156 -9.79 8.62 -14.47
CA LEU A 156 -9.88 8.26 -15.89
C LEU A 156 -11.32 8.26 -16.40
N GLY A 157 -12.31 8.16 -15.52
CA GLY A 157 -13.73 8.07 -15.90
C GLY A 157 -14.17 6.65 -16.25
N LEU A 158 -13.25 5.67 -16.19
CA LEU A 158 -13.53 4.25 -16.41
C LEU A 158 -14.40 3.65 -15.29
N GLY A 159 -14.43 4.30 -14.12
CA GLY A 159 -15.24 3.90 -12.95
C GLY A 159 -16.61 4.59 -12.83
N LYS A 160 -17.05 5.43 -13.77
CA LYS A 160 -18.35 6.14 -13.65
C LYS A 160 -19.57 5.19 -13.64
N ASN A 161 -19.43 3.93 -14.06
CA ASN A 161 -20.54 2.98 -14.20
C ASN A 161 -20.52 1.72 -13.31
N THR A 162 -19.49 1.46 -12.52
CA THR A 162 -19.50 0.27 -11.63
C THR A 162 -19.88 0.68 -10.22
N LYS A 163 -21.07 0.27 -9.76
CA LYS A 163 -21.57 0.48 -8.38
C LYS A 163 -20.52 0.13 -7.31
N LEU A 164 -19.65 -0.83 -7.61
CA LEU A 164 -18.55 -1.28 -6.77
C LEU A 164 -17.52 -0.17 -6.49
N VAL A 165 -17.06 0.56 -7.52
CA VAL A 165 -16.04 1.62 -7.36
C VAL A 165 -16.60 2.78 -6.54
N LYS A 166 -17.88 3.14 -6.75
CA LYS A 166 -18.55 4.16 -5.93
C LYS A 166 -18.72 3.72 -4.47
N ALA A 167 -19.11 2.46 -4.24
CA ALA A 167 -19.29 1.93 -2.89
C ALA A 167 -17.97 1.86 -2.12
N ILE A 168 -16.89 1.45 -2.79
CA ILE A 168 -15.55 1.41 -2.21
C ILE A 168 -15.06 2.84 -1.94
N ASN A 169 -15.11 3.74 -2.92
CA ASN A 169 -14.69 5.14 -2.71
C ASN A 169 -15.49 5.82 -1.59
N LYS A 170 -16.81 5.61 -1.50
CA LYS A 170 -17.64 6.20 -0.43
C LYS A 170 -17.25 5.68 0.96
N LYS A 171 -17.05 4.36 1.10
CA LYS A 171 -16.61 3.78 2.38
C LYS A 171 -15.19 4.21 2.75
N PHE A 172 -14.29 4.31 1.78
CA PHE A 172 -12.90 4.71 2.02
C PHE A 172 -12.74 6.20 2.27
N ASN A 173 -13.48 7.09 1.59
CA ASN A 173 -13.46 8.52 1.89
C ASN A 173 -13.89 8.78 3.34
N GLY A 174 -14.95 8.11 3.82
CA GLY A 174 -15.37 8.14 5.23
C GLY A 174 -14.45 7.39 6.21
N TRP A 175 -13.40 6.71 5.72
CA TRP A 175 -12.33 6.15 6.55
C TRP A 175 -11.06 7.01 6.53
N LEU A 176 -10.92 7.87 5.52
CA LEU A 176 -9.82 8.79 5.33
C LEU A 176 -10.10 10.20 5.89
N ASP A 177 -11.29 10.45 6.45
CA ASP A 177 -11.78 11.77 6.88
C ASP A 177 -11.57 12.86 5.82
N ILE A 178 -11.77 12.49 4.55
CA ILE A 178 -11.74 13.45 3.44
C ILE A 178 -13.20 13.85 3.23
N ASP A 179 -13.58 15.02 3.74
CA ASP A 179 -14.84 15.66 3.40
C ASP A 179 -14.91 15.80 1.87
N GLU A 180 -15.93 15.22 1.25
CA GLU A 180 -16.18 15.44 -0.18
C GLU A 180 -16.37 16.95 -0.37
N PRO A 181 -15.60 17.63 -1.24
CA PRO A 181 -15.92 19.00 -1.58
C PRO A 181 -17.31 18.99 -2.22
N GLU A 182 -18.23 19.75 -1.62
CA GLU A 182 -19.57 19.96 -2.16
C GLU A 182 -19.46 20.52 -3.58
N ASN A 183 -19.85 19.68 -4.55
CA ASN A 183 -20.23 19.97 -5.94
C ASN A 183 -19.24 20.74 -6.84
#